data_AF-A0A821ZCV6-F1
#
_entry.id   AF-A0A821ZCV6-F1
#
_cell.length_a   1.000
_cell.length_b   1.000
_cell.length_c   1.000
_cell.angle_alpha   90.00
_cell.angle_beta   90.00
_cell.angle_gamma   90.00
#
_symmetry.space_group_name_H-M   'P 1'
#
loop_
_entity.id
_entity.type
_entity.pdbx_description
1 polymer ?
#
loop_
_entity_poly.entity_id
_entity_poly.type
_entity_poly.pdbx_seq_one_letter_code
_entity_poly.pdbx_strand_id
1 'polypeptide(L)'
;MYYQSSSSSFNHAATKIQGAFRNYQARLRLKNQAVWKIHEKLEYSNEQTEAKLRDTFEKLLKASDLLSPSITKLLQKPGLPLEEKELLKSTNPDDIHIESNYQGPHVESPIKRSTFVDLIEAFQKGQ
;
A
#
# COMPACT_ATOMS: atom_id res chain seq x y z
N MET A 1 -64.43 -19.51 12.19
CA MET A 1 -63.45 -19.06 13.21
C MET A 1 -61.99 -19.44 12.92
N TYR A 2 -61.67 -20.43 12.06
CA TYR A 2 -60.27 -20.83 11.79
C TYR A 2 -59.40 -19.78 11.07
N TYR A 3 -60.00 -18.91 10.24
CA TYR A 3 -59.26 -17.90 9.47
C TYR A 3 -58.60 -16.80 10.34
N GLN A 4 -59.22 -16.46 11.48
CA GLN A 4 -58.69 -15.44 12.39
C GLN A 4 -57.46 -15.91 13.18
N SER A 5 -57.37 -17.21 13.50
CA SER A 5 -56.22 -17.77 14.23
C SER A 5 -54.96 -17.83 13.36
N SER A 6 -55.10 -18.22 12.08
CA SER A 6 -53.97 -18.28 11.15
C SER A 6 -53.46 -16.88 10.74
N SER A 7 -54.38 -15.92 10.58
CA SER A 7 -54.04 -14.51 10.30
C SER A 7 -53.31 -13.86 11.49
N SER A 8 -53.71 -14.15 12.73
CA SER A 8 -53.02 -13.67 13.94
C SER A 8 -51.57 -14.16 14.02
N SER A 9 -51.33 -15.45 13.73
CA SER A 9 -49.98 -16.03 13.70
C SER A 9 -49.10 -15.40 12.61
N PHE A 10 -49.65 -15.17 11.41
CA PHE A 10 -48.96 -14.48 10.33
C PHE A 10 -48.59 -13.03 10.70
N ASN A 11 -49.51 -12.29 11.32
CA ASN A 11 -49.25 -10.92 11.80
C ASN A 11 -48.15 -10.88 12.89
N HIS A 12 -48.12 -11.88 13.78
CA HIS A 12 -47.06 -12.02 14.77
C HIS A 12 -45.69 -12.29 14.13
N ALA A 13 -45.64 -13.21 13.16
CA ALA A 13 -44.42 -13.49 12.40
C ALA A 13 -43.93 -12.25 11.63
N ALA A 14 -44.84 -11.55 10.95
CA ALA A 14 -44.53 -10.30 10.24
C ALA A 14 -43.95 -9.24 11.19
N THR A 15 -44.55 -9.08 12.37
CA THR A 15 -44.08 -8.14 13.39
C THR A 15 -42.67 -8.48 13.88
N LYS A 16 -42.37 -9.77 14.09
CA LYS A 16 -41.02 -10.23 14.46
C LYS A 16 -39.99 -9.93 13.38
N ILE A 17 -40.31 -10.19 12.11
CA ILE A 17 -39.42 -9.92 10.98
C ILE A 17 -39.16 -8.42 10.85
N GLN A 18 -40.21 -7.60 10.93
CA GLN A 18 -40.09 -6.15 10.86
C GLN A 18 -39.27 -5.59 12.04
N GLY A 19 -39.50 -6.09 13.25
CA GLY A 19 -38.73 -5.71 14.43
C GLY A 19 -37.25 -6.07 14.29
N ALA A 20 -36.95 -7.29 13.85
CA ALA A 20 -35.57 -7.74 13.62
C ALA A 20 -34.86 -6.89 12.56
N PHE A 21 -35.54 -6.57 11.44
CA PHE A 21 -35.00 -5.74 10.39
C PHE A 21 -34.71 -4.30 10.86
N ARG A 22 -35.66 -3.65 11.57
CA ARG A 22 -35.46 -2.30 12.12
C ARG A 22 -34.28 -2.25 13.10
N ASN A 23 -34.16 -3.27 13.95
CA ASN A 23 -33.05 -3.39 14.89
C ASN A 23 -31.71 -3.59 14.17
N TYR A 24 -31.67 -4.42 13.13
CA TYR A 24 -30.47 -4.60 12.30
C TYR A 24 -30.05 -3.27 11.65
N GLN A 25 -30.98 -2.55 11.03
CA GLN A 25 -30.72 -1.25 10.41
C GLN A 25 -30.20 -0.22 11.43
N ALA A 26 -30.78 -0.17 12.63
CA ALA A 26 -30.31 0.73 13.69
C ALA A 26 -28.85 0.40 14.10
N ARG A 27 -28.53 -0.88 14.28
CA ARG A 27 -27.16 -1.32 14.61
C ARG A 27 -26.18 -1.05 13.48
N LEU A 28 -26.60 -1.23 12.23
CA LEU A 28 -25.77 -0.94 11.06
C LEU A 28 -25.42 0.56 10.99
N ARG A 29 -26.39 1.44 11.24
CA ARG A 29 -26.14 2.90 11.30
C ARG A 29 -25.16 3.27 12.41
N LEU A 30 -25.31 2.69 13.61
CA LEU A 30 -24.38 2.94 14.73
C LEU A 30 -22.97 2.46 14.41
N LYS A 31 -22.83 1.29 13.78
CA LYS A 31 -21.53 0.78 13.30
C LYS A 31 -20.90 1.73 12.29
N ASN A 32 -21.65 2.17 11.29
CA ASN A 32 -21.14 3.09 10.27
C ASN A 32 -20.72 4.44 10.89
N GLN A 33 -21.51 4.96 11.82
CA GLN A 33 -21.17 6.18 12.55
C GLN A 33 -19.88 6.02 13.39
N ALA A 34 -19.70 4.86 14.04
CA ALA A 34 -18.48 4.58 14.80
C ALA A 34 -17.25 4.51 13.88
N VAL A 35 -17.37 3.83 12.74
CA VAL A 35 -16.30 3.76 11.73
C VAL A 35 -15.96 5.15 11.20
N TRP A 36 -16.96 5.95 10.85
CA TRP A 36 -16.76 7.33 10.40
C TRP A 36 -16.00 8.17 11.45
N LYS A 37 -16.41 8.10 12.72
CA LYS A 37 -15.71 8.81 13.82
C LYS A 37 -14.27 8.34 14.02
N ILE A 38 -13.97 7.08 13.79
CA ILE A 38 -12.59 6.57 13.86
C ILE A 38 -11.78 7.13 12.70
N HIS A 39 -12.32 7.08 11.48
CA HIS A 39 -11.68 7.61 10.29
C HIS A 39 -11.37 9.10 10.44
N GLU A 40 -12.36 9.90 10.83
CA GLU A 40 -12.21 11.33 11.09
C GLU A 40 -11.11 11.63 12.12
N LYS A 41 -11.08 10.91 13.24
CA LYS A 41 -10.02 11.07 14.25
C LYS A 41 -8.64 10.69 13.73
N LEU A 42 -8.53 9.62 12.94
CA LEU A 42 -7.27 9.20 12.35
C LEU A 42 -6.77 10.24 11.35
N GLU A 43 -7.65 10.78 10.52
CA GLU A 43 -7.32 11.82 9.54
C GLU A 43 -6.84 13.09 10.25
N TYR A 44 -7.57 13.60 11.23
CA TYR A 44 -7.14 14.75 12.03
C TYR A 44 -5.84 14.51 12.80
N SER A 45 -5.64 13.30 13.37
CA SER A 45 -4.38 12.98 14.04
C SER A 45 -3.21 12.92 13.06
N ASN A 46 -3.44 12.44 11.84
CA ASN A 46 -2.42 12.39 10.81
C ASN A 46 -2.02 13.80 10.37
N GLU A 47 -3.00 14.66 10.05
CA GLU A 47 -2.76 16.06 9.71
C GLU A 47 -1.95 16.80 10.78
N GLN A 48 -2.30 16.61 12.06
CA GLN A 48 -1.54 17.20 13.17
C GLN A 48 -0.12 16.66 13.26
N THR A 49 0.07 15.37 13.00
CA THR A 49 1.39 14.73 13.06
C THR A 49 2.27 15.24 11.92
N GLU A 50 1.73 15.33 10.70
CA GLU A 50 2.42 15.88 9.54
C GLU A 50 2.81 17.35 9.75
N ALA A 51 1.91 18.18 10.29
CA ALA A 51 2.19 19.57 10.60
C ALA A 51 3.30 19.72 11.64
N LYS A 52 3.26 18.93 12.72
CA LYS A 52 4.32 18.90 13.74
C LYS A 52 5.65 18.44 13.17
N LEU A 53 5.64 17.39 12.35
CA LEU A 53 6.83 16.88 11.69
C LEU A 53 7.48 17.96 10.83
N ARG A 54 6.70 18.65 9.99
CA ARG A 54 7.17 19.77 9.16
C ARG A 54 7.79 20.89 10.00
N ASP A 55 7.13 21.32 11.08
CA ASP A 55 7.65 22.34 11.99
C ASP A 55 8.96 21.90 12.67
N THR A 56 9.04 20.64 13.12
CA THR A 56 10.29 20.10 13.69
C THR A 56 11.42 20.05 12.66
N PHE A 57 11.15 19.65 11.41
CA PHE A 57 12.14 19.65 10.35
C PHE A 57 12.58 21.06 9.98
N GLU A 58 11.66 22.02 9.92
CA GLU A 58 12.00 23.42 9.65
C GLU A 58 12.90 23.98 10.76
N LYS A 59 12.60 23.68 12.03
CA LYS A 59 13.45 24.01 13.17
C LYS A 59 14.83 23.36 13.08
N LEU A 60 14.90 22.09 12.69
CA LEU A 60 16.16 21.37 12.49
C LEU A 60 16.98 21.94 11.33
N LEU A 61 16.35 22.33 10.22
CA LEU A 61 17.02 22.97 9.08
C LEU A 61 17.60 24.32 9.47
N LYS A 62 16.80 25.17 10.14
CA LYS A 62 17.25 26.46 10.70
C LYS A 62 18.39 26.28 11.71
N ALA A 63 18.32 25.24 12.53
CA ALA A 63 19.42 24.87 13.42
C ALA A 63 20.63 24.31 12.66
N SER A 64 20.43 23.62 11.54
CA SER A 64 21.50 23.04 10.73
C SER A 64 22.35 24.10 10.01
N ASP A 65 21.74 25.22 9.62
CA ASP A 65 22.46 26.41 9.14
C ASP A 65 23.35 27.01 10.23
N LEU A 66 23.04 26.75 11.51
CA LEU A 66 23.85 27.12 12.69
C LEU A 66 24.81 26.00 13.13
N LEU A 67 24.72 24.80 12.55
CA LEU A 67 25.52 23.63 12.92
C LEU A 67 26.72 23.44 11.99
N SER A 68 27.77 22.82 12.53
CA SER A 68 29.01 22.52 11.82
C SER A 68 28.77 21.85 10.46
N PRO A 69 29.59 22.14 9.41
CA PRO A 69 29.50 21.57 8.07
C PRO A 69 29.51 20.02 8.02
N SER A 70 29.93 19.36 9.10
CA SER A 70 29.88 17.90 9.23
C SER A 70 28.47 17.35 9.47
N ILE A 71 27.60 18.09 10.15
CA ILE A 71 26.21 17.68 10.45
C ILE A 71 25.31 17.95 9.24
N THR A 72 25.54 19.06 8.52
CA THR A 72 24.87 19.37 7.26
C THR A 72 25.12 18.27 6.21
N LYS A 73 26.34 17.70 6.15
CA LYS A 73 26.66 16.53 5.30
C LYS A 73 25.90 15.24 5.67
N LEU A 74 25.50 15.07 6.93
CA LEU A 74 24.70 13.92 7.39
C LEU A 74 23.23 14.08 7.02
N LEU A 75 22.69 15.30 7.13
CA LEU A 75 21.28 15.60 6.85
C LEU A 75 20.99 15.76 5.34
N GLN A 76 21.98 16.19 4.54
CA GLN A 76 21.86 16.38 3.08
C GLN A 76 22.07 15.11 2.25
N LYS A 77 22.12 13.91 2.85
CA LYS A 77 22.12 12.67 2.08
C LYS A 77 20.67 12.17 1.90
N PRO A 78 19.98 12.48 0.79
CA PRO A 78 18.91 11.64 0.29
C PRO A 78 19.57 10.39 -0.29
N GLY A 79 20.05 9.53 0.60
CA GLY A 79 20.74 8.29 0.24
C GLY A 79 19.96 7.14 0.79
N LEU A 80 19.60 6.21 -0.09
CA LEU A 80 19.21 4.84 0.27
C LEU A 80 20.14 4.36 1.40
N PRO A 81 19.62 3.66 2.43
CA PRO A 81 20.44 3.11 3.51
C PRO A 81 21.72 2.51 2.95
N LEU A 82 22.85 2.70 3.64
CA LEU A 82 24.16 2.21 3.18
C LEU A 82 24.09 0.74 2.72
N GLU A 83 23.28 -0.04 3.44
CA GLU A 83 22.90 -1.43 3.14
C GLU A 83 22.24 -1.61 1.76
N GLU A 84 21.27 -0.77 1.39
CA GLU A 84 20.60 -0.85 0.08
C GLU A 84 21.54 -0.51 -1.07
N LYS A 85 22.50 0.40 -0.86
CA LYS A 85 23.54 0.69 -1.88
C LYS A 85 24.52 -0.47 -2.05
N GLU A 86 24.81 -1.20 -0.98
CA GLU A 86 25.65 -2.40 -1.02
C GLU A 86 24.91 -3.56 -1.69
N LEU A 87 23.62 -3.74 -1.40
CA LEU A 87 22.74 -4.71 -2.05
C LEU A 87 22.63 -4.43 -3.56
N LEU A 88 22.42 -3.18 -3.97
CA LEU A 88 22.34 -2.82 -5.40
C LEU A 88 23.64 -3.13 -6.16
N LYS A 89 24.80 -3.00 -5.49
CA LYS A 89 26.09 -3.37 -6.08
C LYS A 89 26.27 -4.88 -6.19
N SER A 90 25.79 -5.65 -5.21
CA SER A 90 25.91 -7.11 -5.26
C SER A 90 24.92 -7.76 -6.22
N THR A 91 23.87 -7.06 -6.63
CA THR A 91 22.86 -7.54 -7.61
C THR A 91 23.04 -6.95 -9.01
N ASN A 92 24.24 -6.50 -9.38
CA ASN A 92 24.50 -5.94 -10.70
C ASN A 92 24.39 -7.04 -11.79
N PRO A 93 23.44 -6.96 -12.74
CA PRO A 93 23.28 -7.98 -13.77
C PRO A 93 24.47 -8.09 -14.72
N ASP A 94 25.24 -7.01 -14.89
CA ASP A 94 26.41 -6.97 -15.78
C ASP A 94 27.60 -7.79 -15.24
N ASP A 95 27.62 -8.08 -13.93
CA ASP A 95 28.66 -8.88 -13.27
C ASP A 95 28.34 -10.40 -13.31
N ILE A 96 27.20 -10.79 -13.87
CA ILE A 96 26.81 -12.19 -13.99
C ILE A 96 27.61 -12.83 -15.13
N HIS A 97 28.46 -13.79 -14.81
CA HIS A 97 29.22 -14.55 -15.80
C HIS A 97 28.28 -15.46 -16.62
N ILE A 98 28.22 -15.23 -17.94
CA ILE A 98 27.51 -16.09 -18.89
C ILE A 98 28.51 -17.05 -19.53
N GLU A 99 28.19 -18.35 -19.55
CA GLU A 99 29.04 -19.37 -20.18
C GLU A 99 29.09 -19.19 -21.70
N SER A 100 30.28 -19.36 -22.30
CA SER A 100 30.49 -19.13 -23.75
C SER A 100 29.74 -20.10 -24.67
N ASN A 101 29.20 -21.19 -24.12
CA ASN A 101 28.41 -22.21 -24.81
C ASN A 101 26.89 -22.02 -24.64
N TYR A 102 26.45 -20.97 -23.94
CA TYR A 102 25.02 -20.69 -23.76
C TYR A 102 24.37 -20.34 -25.11
N GLN A 103 23.39 -21.14 -25.52
CA GLN A 103 22.71 -21.04 -26.82
C GLN A 103 21.38 -20.30 -26.76
N GLY A 104 20.96 -19.88 -25.55
CA GLY A 104 19.71 -19.17 -25.35
C GLY A 104 19.79 -17.66 -25.63
N PRO A 105 18.66 -16.95 -25.50
CA PRO A 105 18.61 -15.50 -25.69
C PRO A 105 19.50 -14.76 -24.69
N HIS A 106 20.29 -13.82 -25.19
CA HIS A 106 21.10 -12.93 -24.37
C HIS A 106 20.35 -11.61 -24.15
N VAL A 107 20.17 -11.22 -22.89
CA VAL A 107 19.39 -10.04 -22.51
C VAL A 107 20.31 -9.02 -21.86
N GLU A 108 20.34 -7.82 -22.43
CA GLU A 108 21.05 -6.67 -21.87
C GLU A 108 20.04 -5.61 -21.42
N SER A 109 20.39 -4.86 -20.39
CA SER A 109 19.63 -3.69 -19.96
C SER A 109 20.21 -2.42 -20.61
N PRO A 110 19.40 -1.51 -21.16
CA PRO A 110 17.94 -1.59 -21.31
C PRO A 110 17.52 -2.54 -22.44
N ILE A 111 16.43 -3.29 -22.22
CA ILE A 111 15.90 -4.24 -23.20
C ILE A 111 15.46 -3.51 -24.46
N LYS A 112 16.10 -3.84 -25.60
CA LYS A 112 15.76 -3.31 -26.92
C LYS A 112 14.63 -4.12 -27.54
N ARG A 113 13.86 -3.49 -28.43
CA ARG A 113 12.75 -4.14 -29.14
C ARG A 113 13.19 -5.36 -29.95
N SER A 114 14.37 -5.32 -30.55
CA SER A 114 14.95 -6.47 -31.29
C SER A 114 15.15 -7.67 -30.37
N THR A 115 15.84 -7.47 -29.24
CA THR A 115 16.09 -8.50 -28.21
C THR A 115 14.79 -9.09 -27.67
N PHE A 116 13.74 -8.27 -27.53
CA PHE A 116 12.44 -8.74 -27.09
C PHE A 116 11.75 -9.67 -28.11
N VAL A 117 11.92 -9.41 -29.41
CA VAL A 117 11.41 -10.30 -30.46
C VAL A 117 12.18 -11.62 -30.44
N ASP A 118 13.50 -11.57 -30.32
CA ASP A 118 14.36 -12.76 -30.24
C ASP A 118 13.99 -13.64 -29.03
N LEU A 119 13.68 -13.02 -27.88
CA LEU A 119 13.17 -13.71 -26.69
C LEU A 119 11.86 -14.45 -26.93
N ILE A 120 10.90 -13.80 -27.61
CA ILE A 120 9.61 -14.41 -27.93
C ILE A 120 9.81 -15.59 -28.88
N GLU A 121 10.66 -15.44 -29.90
CA GLU A 121 10.93 -16.51 -30.85
C GLU A 121 11.61 -17.71 -30.20
N ALA A 122 12.57 -17.49 -29.32
CA ALA A 122 13.23 -18.56 -28.57
C ALA A 122 12.23 -19.32 -27.69
N PHE A 123 11.36 -18.59 -26.99
CA PHE A 123 10.32 -19.19 -26.15
C PHE A 123 9.34 -20.05 -26.97
N GLN A 124 8.95 -19.60 -28.17
CA GLN A 124 8.10 -20.38 -29.07
C GLN A 124 8.78 -21.65 -29.59
N LYS A 125 10.10 -21.61 -29.77
CA LYS A 125 10.92 -22.75 -30.25
C LYS A 125 11.30 -23.71 -29.12
N GLY A 126 10.96 -23.39 -27.86
CA GLY A 126 11.31 -24.21 -26.69
C GLY A 126 12.80 -24.22 -26.35
N GLN A 127 13.51 -23.14 -26.73
CA GLN A 127 14.92 -22.91 -26.41
C GLN A 127 15.07 -22.02 -25.18
#